data_AF-H2YRW1-F1
#
_entry.id   AF-H2YRW1-F1
#
_cell.length_a   1.000
_cell.length_b   1.000
_cell.length_c   1.000
_cell.angle_alpha   90.00
_cell.angle_beta   90.00
_cell.angle_gamma   90.00
#
_symmetry.space_group_name_H-M   'P 1'
#
loop_
_entity.id
_entity.type
_entity.pdbx_description
1 polymer ?
#
loop_
_entity_poly.entity_id
_entity_poly.type
_entity_poly.pdbx_seq_one_letter_code
_entity_poly.pdbx_strand_id
1 'polypeptide(L)'
;LTRLRAVTPLDKQRQAVQDGVFTGHALAEEFSYKIEFPNAESRQQLEQALAVSLVRKERDPHTGLVVLVFNLVFSPFRPLSHLVTLTVTAATGGVWSFPLAVRASEPPPDDVITVEAAGLGKGSTVSFVLFSHSRHATPFQAFFVAGSDNVFAVTPESGELQPQGTHGTRLSVTFTPNMYGRSYKARLVVQTLDMQWTYDVKGGTPEYRVPKAPSAILTSTLAHPRVLAQRPRVNYIRKNMKLRATAVSSPIKGHPLFQKHVESL
;
A
#
# COMPACT_ATOMS: atom_id res chain seq x y z
N LEU A 1 32.44 -19.75 40.68
CA LEU A 1 31.31 -19.16 39.91
C LEU A 1 30.51 -18.29 40.86
N THR A 2 30.93 -17.03 41.00
CA THR A 2 30.47 -16.10 42.03
C THR A 2 29.29 -15.30 41.49
N ARG A 3 28.10 -15.51 42.05
CA ARG A 3 26.85 -14.83 41.65
C ARG A 3 26.66 -13.60 42.53
N LEU A 4 27.11 -12.44 42.06
CA LEU A 4 26.84 -11.16 42.72
C LEU A 4 25.38 -10.74 42.45
N ARG A 5 24.57 -10.65 43.51
CA ARG A 5 23.26 -9.97 43.48
C ARG A 5 23.47 -8.57 44.03
N ALA A 6 23.11 -7.55 43.25
CA ALA A 6 23.07 -6.16 43.71
C ALA A 6 21.85 -5.96 44.62
N VAL A 7 22.08 -5.45 45.82
CA VAL A 7 21.06 -5.04 46.81
C VAL A 7 21.01 -3.52 46.78
N THR A 8 19.85 -2.95 46.47
CA THR A 8 19.61 -1.50 46.48
C THR A 8 19.38 -1.04 47.92
N PRO A 9 20.11 -0.04 48.45
CA PRO A 9 19.84 0.48 49.79
C PRO A 9 18.64 1.43 49.78
N LEU A 10 17.73 1.16 50.71
CA LEU A 10 16.55 1.96 51.07
C LEU A 10 16.99 3.25 51.78
N ASP A 11 16.26 4.33 51.49
CA ASP A 11 16.09 5.55 52.28
C ASP A 11 17.33 6.31 52.80
N LYS A 12 17.56 7.49 52.20
CA LYS A 12 18.17 8.62 52.91
C LYS A 12 17.23 9.83 52.88
N GLN A 13 16.57 9.97 54.02
CA GLN A 13 15.89 11.11 54.59
C GLN A 13 16.06 12.46 53.87
N ARG A 14 14.91 13.00 53.42
CA ARG A 14 14.69 14.43 53.22
C ARG A 14 14.85 15.14 54.56
N GLN A 15 15.88 15.97 54.69
CA GLN A 15 15.90 17.02 55.71
C GLN A 15 15.29 18.28 55.12
N ALA A 16 14.18 18.69 55.72
CA ALA A 16 13.57 19.99 55.53
C ALA A 16 14.51 21.07 56.07
N VAL A 17 14.79 22.06 55.24
CA VAL A 17 15.21 23.39 55.70
C VAL A 17 14.17 24.35 55.15
N GLN A 18 13.29 24.81 56.03
CA GLN A 18 12.50 26.01 55.84
C GLN A 18 13.38 27.19 56.28
N ASP A 19 13.54 28.19 55.42
CA ASP A 19 13.25 29.59 55.76
C ASP A 19 13.67 30.51 54.61
N GLY A 20 12.68 31.28 54.13
CA GLY A 20 12.83 32.19 53.01
C GLY A 20 11.50 32.40 52.30
N VAL A 21 10.57 33.07 52.99
CA VAL A 21 9.35 33.62 52.37
C VAL A 21 9.78 34.58 51.25
N PHE A 22 9.75 34.11 50.02
CA PHE A 22 9.65 34.97 48.85
C PHE A 22 8.32 34.66 48.17
N THR A 23 7.48 35.67 48.09
CA THR A 23 6.16 35.69 47.49
C THR A 23 6.19 35.08 46.08
N GLY A 24 5.84 33.79 45.98
CA GLY A 24 5.84 33.01 44.73
C GLY A 24 4.64 33.27 43.81
N HIS A 25 4.09 34.49 43.82
CA HIS A 25 2.91 34.82 43.00
C HIS A 25 3.19 35.79 41.84
N ALA A 26 4.46 36.04 41.45
CA ALA A 26 4.78 37.01 40.38
C ALA A 26 5.79 36.56 39.30
N LEU A 27 6.19 35.28 39.24
CA LEU A 27 7.19 34.81 38.23
C LEU A 27 6.60 34.06 37.04
N ALA A 28 5.30 33.76 37.07
CA ALA A 28 4.60 33.08 35.96
C ALA A 28 4.45 33.98 34.71
N GLU A 29 4.62 35.29 34.83
CA GLU A 29 4.39 36.25 33.74
C GLU A 29 5.67 36.84 33.10
N GLU A 30 6.88 36.41 33.47
CA GLU A 30 8.09 37.06 32.93
C GLU A 30 8.33 36.78 31.44
N PHE A 31 7.89 35.61 30.94
CA PHE A 31 8.01 35.23 29.53
C PHE A 31 6.74 34.53 29.06
N SER A 32 6.21 34.97 27.94
CA SER A 32 5.15 34.30 27.18
C SER A 32 5.73 33.75 25.88
N TYR A 33 5.08 32.73 25.33
CA TYR A 33 5.48 32.13 24.05
C TYR A 33 4.27 31.84 23.18
N LYS A 34 4.44 31.93 21.87
CA LYS A 34 3.43 31.59 20.86
C LYS A 34 4.08 31.01 19.62
N ILE A 35 3.37 30.11 18.95
CA ILE A 35 3.75 29.64 17.61
C ILE A 35 2.98 30.50 16.61
N GLU A 36 3.73 31.17 15.74
CA GLU A 36 3.20 31.92 14.62
C GLU A 36 3.24 31.03 13.39
N PHE A 37 2.05 30.83 12.81
CA PHE A 37 1.88 30.09 11.58
C PHE A 37 1.85 31.07 10.41
N PRO A 38 2.49 30.76 9.27
CA PRO A 38 2.49 31.65 8.12
C PRO A 38 1.08 31.80 7.52
N ASN A 39 0.32 30.69 7.47
CA ASN A 39 -0.99 30.63 6.83
C ASN A 39 -2.02 29.99 7.76
N ALA A 40 -3.31 30.29 7.52
CA ALA A 40 -4.43 29.65 8.23
C ALA A 40 -4.49 28.14 7.96
N GLU A 41 -4.17 27.70 6.75
CA GLU A 41 -4.11 26.27 6.38
C GLU A 41 -3.01 25.53 7.16
N SER A 42 -1.81 26.12 7.23
CA SER A 42 -0.68 25.56 8.00
C SER A 42 -1.03 25.47 9.49
N ARG A 43 -1.75 26.46 10.02
CA ARG A 43 -2.26 26.43 11.39
C ARG A 43 -3.19 25.24 11.59
N GLN A 44 -4.20 25.07 10.75
CA GLN A 44 -5.19 24.01 10.91
C GLN A 44 -4.57 22.61 10.84
N GLN A 45 -3.55 22.42 9.99
CA GLN A 45 -2.83 21.15 9.85
C GLN A 45 -1.86 20.87 11.01
N LEU A 46 -1.20 21.91 11.55
CA LEU A 46 -0.19 21.74 12.60
C LEU A 46 -0.76 21.81 14.01
N GLU A 47 -1.93 22.43 14.22
CA GLU A 47 -2.53 22.62 15.55
C GLU A 47 -2.72 21.31 16.32
N GLN A 48 -3.04 20.22 15.61
CA GLN A 48 -3.18 18.89 16.20
C GLN A 48 -1.87 18.07 16.20
N ALA A 49 -0.91 18.45 15.34
CA ALA A 49 0.32 17.69 15.13
C ALA A 49 1.52 18.21 15.94
N LEU A 50 1.50 19.46 16.40
CA LEU A 50 2.61 20.11 17.10
C LEU A 50 2.13 20.69 18.44
N ALA A 51 2.65 20.14 19.53
CA ALA A 51 2.47 20.71 20.87
C ALA A 51 3.79 21.28 21.38
N VAL A 52 3.73 22.47 21.99
CA VAL A 52 4.90 23.14 22.57
C VAL A 52 4.62 23.52 24.01
N SER A 53 5.52 23.11 24.90
CA SER A 53 5.42 23.37 26.34
C SER A 53 6.75 23.89 26.89
N LEU A 54 6.70 24.88 27.77
CA LEU A 54 7.87 25.33 28.51
C LEU A 54 8.08 24.40 29.71
N VAL A 55 9.20 23.67 29.72
CA VAL A 55 9.51 22.67 30.76
C VAL A 55 10.33 23.29 31.89
N ARG A 56 11.30 24.15 31.55
CA ARG A 56 12.16 24.80 32.54
C ARG A 56 12.44 26.23 32.17
N LYS A 57 12.58 27.03 33.22
CA LYS A 57 13.04 28.41 33.17
C LYS A 57 14.07 28.56 34.29
N GLU A 58 15.32 28.76 33.90
CA GLU A 58 16.44 28.93 34.82
C GLU A 58 17.08 30.28 34.54
N ARG A 59 17.42 31.00 35.60
CA ARG A 59 18.19 32.25 35.51
C ARG A 59 19.50 32.03 36.23
N ASP A 60 20.60 32.20 35.52
CA ASP A 60 21.92 32.11 36.10
C ASP A 60 22.13 33.32 37.04
N PRO A 61 22.35 33.10 38.36
CA PRO A 61 22.53 34.19 39.31
C PRO A 61 23.81 34.98 39.09
N HIS A 62 24.82 34.42 38.41
CA HIS A 62 26.10 35.09 38.20
C HIS A 62 26.14 35.89 36.89
N THR A 63 25.60 35.33 35.80
CA THR A 63 25.60 36.00 34.49
C THR A 63 24.29 36.73 34.17
N GLY A 64 23.21 36.44 34.90
CA GLY A 64 21.89 36.98 34.64
C GLY A 64 21.19 36.40 33.40
N LEU A 65 21.83 35.48 32.68
CA LEU A 65 21.28 34.81 31.50
C LEU A 65 20.07 33.96 31.87
N VAL A 66 19.03 34.04 31.05
CA VAL A 66 17.82 33.23 31.20
C VAL A 66 17.85 32.10 30.18
N VAL A 67 17.72 30.87 30.66
CA VAL A 67 17.63 29.65 29.86
C VAL A 67 16.19 29.14 29.91
N LEU A 68 15.57 29.03 28.74
CA LEU A 68 14.23 28.46 28.56
C LEU A 68 14.35 27.13 27.84
N VAL A 69 13.84 26.06 28.45
CA VAL A 69 13.83 24.72 27.87
C VAL A 69 12.42 24.38 27.43
N PHE A 70 12.23 24.26 26.12
CA PHE A 70 10.95 23.88 25.52
C PHE A 70 10.93 22.39 25.19
N ASN A 71 9.79 21.74 25.40
CA ASN A 71 9.49 20.42 24.88
C ASN A 71 8.51 20.57 23.71
N LEU A 72 8.92 20.04 22.56
CA LEU A 72 8.17 20.04 21.32
C LEU A 72 7.76 18.61 21.00
N VAL A 73 6.46 18.33 21.04
CA VAL A 73 5.91 17.04 20.64
C VAL A 73 5.38 17.18 19.22
N PHE A 74 5.96 16.43 18.30
CA PHE A 74 5.58 16.42 16.90
C PHE A 74 5.08 15.04 16.48
N SER A 75 3.77 14.92 16.27
CA SER A 75 3.07 13.66 15.97
C SER A 75 2.01 13.86 14.87
N PRO A 76 2.42 14.07 13.61
CA PRO A 76 1.52 14.22 12.48
C PRO A 76 0.94 12.88 12.03
N PHE A 77 -0.32 12.86 11.59
CA PHE A 77 -0.97 11.70 10.96
C PHE A 77 -1.07 11.82 9.43
N ARG A 78 -0.43 12.84 8.85
CA ARG A 78 -0.36 13.10 7.42
C ARG A 78 0.99 13.72 7.05
N PRO A 79 1.54 13.42 5.85
CA PRO A 79 2.72 14.09 5.34
C PRO A 79 2.49 15.61 5.22
N LEU A 80 3.41 16.40 5.74
CA LEU A 80 3.33 17.86 5.73
C LEU A 80 4.73 18.48 5.79
N SER A 81 4.87 19.70 5.29
CA SER A 81 6.13 20.45 5.38
C SER A 81 5.82 21.94 5.49
N HIS A 82 6.09 22.50 6.67
CA HIS A 82 5.80 23.90 6.98
C HIS A 82 6.97 24.53 7.74
N LEU A 83 7.13 25.84 7.57
CA LEU A 83 8.05 26.67 8.35
C LEU A 83 7.21 27.52 9.29
N VAL A 84 7.38 27.34 10.60
CA VAL A 84 6.67 28.11 11.64
C VAL A 84 7.66 28.86 12.51
N THR A 85 7.19 29.85 13.26
CA THR A 85 8.07 30.66 14.12
C THR A 85 7.64 30.52 15.56
N LEU A 86 8.56 30.12 16.44
CA LEU A 86 8.37 30.21 17.89
C LEU A 86 8.78 31.62 18.33
N THR A 87 7.82 32.40 18.77
CA THR A 87 8.03 33.76 19.27
C THR A 87 7.93 33.75 20.79
N VAL A 88 9.02 34.13 21.45
CA VAL A 88 9.12 34.31 22.90
C VAL A 88 9.11 35.79 23.22
N THR A 89 8.21 36.23 24.10
CA THR A 89 8.05 37.62 24.50
C THR A 89 8.31 37.76 25.99
N ALA A 90 9.32 38.54 26.37
CA ALA A 90 9.56 38.92 27.75
C ALA A 90 8.57 40.01 28.20
N ALA A 91 8.24 40.03 29.49
CA ALA A 91 7.49 41.12 30.12
C ALA A 91 8.18 42.49 29.99
N THR A 92 9.51 42.49 29.81
CA THR A 92 10.31 43.70 29.55
C THR A 92 10.18 44.21 28.11
N GLY A 93 9.42 43.54 27.25
CA GLY A 93 9.20 43.91 25.84
C GLY A 93 10.17 43.28 24.85
N GLY A 94 11.16 42.51 25.31
CA GLY A 94 12.07 41.76 24.43
C GLY A 94 11.31 40.68 23.66
N VAL A 95 11.55 40.56 22.35
CA VAL A 95 10.95 39.53 21.49
C VAL A 95 12.04 38.75 20.78
N TRP A 96 12.00 37.43 20.90
CA TRP A 96 12.88 36.51 20.18
C TRP A 96 12.05 35.60 19.30
N SER A 97 12.41 35.54 18.03
CA SER A 97 11.72 34.71 17.03
C SER A 97 12.67 33.63 16.52
N PHE A 98 12.25 32.38 16.67
CA PHE A 98 13.01 31.20 16.28
C PHE A 98 12.28 30.46 15.17
N PRO A 99 12.84 30.37 13.94
CA PRO A 99 12.23 29.61 12.87
C PRO A 99 12.37 28.10 13.13
N LEU A 100 11.27 27.37 12.97
CA LEU A 100 11.15 25.93 13.15
C LEU A 100 10.66 25.30 11.83
N ALA A 101 11.51 24.48 11.22
CA ALA A 101 11.14 23.70 10.03
C ALA A 101 10.55 22.35 10.47
N VAL A 102 9.25 22.17 10.25
CA VAL A 102 8.50 20.98 10.67
C VAL A 102 8.16 20.16 9.43
N ARG A 103 8.64 18.91 9.36
CA ARG A 103 8.52 18.05 8.18
C ARG A 103 8.13 16.63 8.56
N ALA A 104 7.06 16.15 7.95
CA ALA A 104 6.59 14.76 7.99
C ALA A 104 6.68 14.17 6.57
N SER A 105 7.47 13.13 6.40
CA SER A 105 7.61 12.41 5.12
C SER A 105 6.42 11.49 4.84
N GLU A 106 6.29 11.05 3.59
CA GLU A 106 5.31 10.00 3.22
C GLU A 106 5.63 8.69 3.97
N PRO A 107 4.67 8.13 4.74
CA PRO A 107 4.86 6.83 5.38
C PRO A 107 4.73 5.70 4.36
N PRO A 108 5.22 4.48 4.69
CA PRO A 108 4.89 3.28 3.93
C PRO A 108 3.36 3.06 3.87
N PRO A 109 2.85 2.38 2.82
CA PRO A 109 1.42 2.03 2.74
C PRO A 109 0.95 1.24 3.95
N ASP A 110 -0.27 1.53 4.41
CA ASP A 110 -0.91 0.90 5.58
C ASP A 110 -1.25 -0.57 5.31
N ASP A 111 -1.78 -0.87 4.10
CA ASP A 111 -2.15 -2.23 3.71
C ASP A 111 -2.18 -2.42 2.18
N VAL A 112 -2.31 -3.67 1.74
CA VAL A 112 -2.36 -4.08 0.33
C VAL A 112 -3.72 -4.68 -0.01
N ILE A 113 -4.48 -4.02 -0.89
CA ILE A 113 -5.78 -4.51 -1.37
C ILE A 113 -5.57 -5.28 -2.67
N THR A 114 -5.88 -6.57 -2.68
CA THR A 114 -5.82 -7.39 -3.89
C THR A 114 -7.22 -7.62 -4.44
N VAL A 115 -7.41 -7.29 -5.72
CA VAL A 115 -8.69 -7.45 -6.42
C VAL A 115 -8.51 -8.41 -7.59
N GLU A 116 -9.22 -9.54 -7.53
CA GLU A 116 -9.24 -10.52 -8.60
C GLU A 116 -10.25 -10.13 -9.69
N ALA A 117 -9.83 -10.19 -10.94
CA ALA A 117 -10.69 -9.94 -12.09
C ALA A 117 -11.79 -11.01 -12.24
N ALA A 118 -13.06 -10.59 -12.36
CA ALA A 118 -14.15 -11.48 -12.74
C ALA A 118 -14.12 -11.87 -14.23
N GLY A 119 -13.38 -11.10 -15.04
CA GLY A 119 -13.20 -11.29 -16.48
C GLY A 119 -12.80 -9.98 -17.16
N LEU A 120 -12.42 -10.05 -18.43
CA LEU A 120 -12.09 -8.85 -19.20
C LEU A 120 -13.30 -7.92 -19.33
N GLY A 121 -13.11 -6.63 -19.08
CA GLY A 121 -14.16 -5.61 -19.16
C GLY A 121 -15.27 -5.75 -18.10
N LYS A 122 -15.13 -6.68 -17.14
CA LYS A 122 -16.08 -6.86 -16.03
C LYS A 122 -15.48 -6.30 -14.76
N GLY A 123 -16.17 -5.35 -14.14
CA GLY A 123 -15.79 -4.78 -12.86
C GLY A 123 -15.88 -5.82 -11.73
N SER A 124 -14.80 -5.97 -10.98
CA SER A 124 -14.76 -6.71 -9.71
C SER A 124 -14.59 -5.72 -8.57
N THR A 125 -15.36 -5.86 -7.49
CA THR A 125 -15.39 -4.88 -6.41
C THR A 125 -15.02 -5.53 -5.09
N VAL A 126 -14.05 -4.94 -4.39
CA VAL A 126 -13.70 -5.28 -3.01
C VAL A 126 -14.09 -4.11 -2.14
N SER A 127 -14.76 -4.37 -1.02
CA SER A 127 -15.17 -3.35 -0.07
C SER A 127 -14.52 -3.56 1.28
N PHE A 128 -14.12 -2.47 1.92
CA PHE A 128 -13.58 -2.44 3.27
C PHE A 128 -14.26 -1.32 4.06
N VAL A 129 -14.12 -1.37 5.38
CA VAL A 129 -14.69 -0.37 6.29
C VAL A 129 -13.56 0.43 6.90
N LEU A 130 -13.70 1.76 6.86
CA LEU A 130 -12.76 2.71 7.44
C LEU A 130 -13.45 3.55 8.51
N PHE A 131 -12.70 3.93 9.54
CA PHE A 131 -13.17 4.73 10.67
C PHE A 131 -12.36 6.02 10.76
N SER A 132 -12.99 7.10 11.20
CA SER A 132 -12.25 8.30 11.59
C SER A 132 -11.56 8.10 12.94
N HIS A 133 -10.41 8.75 13.11
CA HIS A 133 -9.73 8.82 14.42
C HIS A 133 -10.42 9.81 15.36
N SER A 134 -11.16 10.78 14.80
CA SER A 134 -11.94 11.75 15.56
C SER A 134 -13.15 11.10 16.23
N ARG A 135 -13.68 11.77 17.27
CA ARG A 135 -14.95 11.40 17.93
C ARG A 135 -16.19 11.78 17.12
N HIS A 136 -16.01 12.61 16.10
CA HIS A 136 -17.08 13.10 15.23
C HIS A 136 -16.89 12.60 13.81
N ALA A 137 -17.97 12.64 13.03
CA ALA A 137 -17.90 12.37 11.60
C ALA A 137 -17.01 13.42 10.93
N THR A 138 -16.01 12.97 10.17
CA THR A 138 -15.05 13.85 9.50
C THR A 138 -15.14 13.71 8.00
N PRO A 139 -15.18 14.81 7.23
CA PRO A 139 -15.17 14.72 5.78
C PRO A 139 -13.86 14.11 5.29
N PHE A 140 -13.96 13.24 4.28
CA PHE A 140 -12.81 12.62 3.63
C PHE A 140 -12.88 12.75 2.12
N GLN A 141 -11.71 12.57 1.51
CA GLN A 141 -11.53 12.43 0.07
C GLN A 141 -10.72 11.17 -0.20
N ALA A 142 -11.19 10.35 -1.13
CA ALA A 142 -10.53 9.13 -1.59
C ALA A 142 -10.23 9.25 -3.09
N PHE A 143 -8.97 9.02 -3.46
CA PHE A 143 -8.52 9.12 -4.85
C PHE A 143 -7.31 8.23 -5.10
N PHE A 144 -7.04 7.93 -6.36
CA PHE A 144 -5.82 7.25 -6.78
C PHE A 144 -4.72 8.25 -7.11
N VAL A 145 -3.49 7.96 -6.69
CA VAL A 145 -2.32 8.80 -6.98
C VAL A 145 -2.08 8.85 -8.49
N ALA A 146 -1.69 10.04 -8.98
CA ALA A 146 -1.32 10.24 -10.38
C ALA A 146 -0.23 9.23 -10.82
N GLY A 147 -0.44 8.59 -11.96
CA GLY A 147 0.42 7.50 -12.45
C GLY A 147 -0.07 6.09 -12.11
N SER A 148 -1.13 5.96 -11.31
CA SER A 148 -1.85 4.69 -11.14
C SER A 148 -2.60 4.28 -12.41
N ASP A 149 -2.83 2.98 -12.59
CA ASP A 149 -3.63 2.48 -13.72
C ASP A 149 -5.10 2.95 -13.63
N ASN A 150 -5.66 3.46 -14.73
CA ASN A 150 -7.02 3.98 -14.83
C ASN A 150 -8.13 2.91 -14.87
N VAL A 151 -7.80 1.67 -14.55
CA VAL A 151 -8.73 0.54 -14.45
C VAL A 151 -9.35 0.40 -13.07
N PHE A 152 -8.85 1.16 -12.10
CA PHE A 152 -9.37 1.21 -10.74
C PHE A 152 -10.26 2.44 -10.54
N ALA A 153 -11.37 2.22 -9.85
CA ALA A 153 -12.28 3.27 -9.40
C ALA A 153 -12.59 3.05 -7.91
N VAL A 154 -12.72 4.14 -7.14
CA VAL A 154 -13.08 4.09 -5.72
C VAL A 154 -14.48 4.67 -5.55
N THR A 155 -15.27 4.09 -4.64
CA THR A 155 -16.62 4.56 -4.36
C THR A 155 -16.92 4.44 -2.86
N PRO A 156 -17.34 5.51 -2.18
CA PRO A 156 -17.43 6.89 -2.69
C PRO A 156 -16.06 7.61 -2.72
N GLU A 157 -15.88 8.57 -3.63
CA GLU A 157 -14.67 9.42 -3.73
C GLU A 157 -14.63 10.53 -2.65
N SER A 158 -15.78 10.89 -2.11
CA SER A 158 -15.89 11.85 -1.00
C SER A 158 -17.08 11.49 -0.13
N GLY A 159 -17.05 11.93 1.12
CA GLY A 159 -18.11 11.68 2.08
C GLY A 159 -17.63 11.95 3.50
N GLU A 160 -18.22 11.28 4.48
CA GLU A 160 -17.83 11.40 5.88
C GLU A 160 -17.38 10.04 6.44
N LEU A 161 -16.25 10.02 7.14
CA LEU A 161 -15.79 8.89 7.92
C LEU A 161 -16.45 8.90 9.29
N GLN A 162 -17.14 7.81 9.62
CA GLN A 162 -17.77 7.64 10.91
C GLN A 162 -16.73 7.30 12.00
N PRO A 163 -16.94 7.77 13.23
CA PRO A 163 -16.00 7.53 14.34
C PRO A 163 -15.97 6.05 14.75
N GLN A 164 -14.90 5.67 15.43
CA GLN A 164 -14.75 4.33 15.99
C GLN A 164 -15.90 4.00 16.97
N GLY A 165 -16.45 2.78 16.88
CA GLY A 165 -17.60 2.34 17.68
C GLY A 165 -18.95 2.45 16.97
N THR A 166 -18.96 2.97 15.73
CA THR A 166 -20.12 2.93 14.82
C THR A 166 -19.97 1.80 13.79
N HIS A 167 -20.86 1.75 12.78
CA HIS A 167 -20.72 0.82 11.65
C HIS A 167 -19.56 1.16 10.69
N GLY A 168 -18.90 2.31 10.87
CA GLY A 168 -17.84 2.80 9.99
C GLY A 168 -18.35 3.22 8.61
N THR A 169 -17.44 3.70 7.77
CA THR A 169 -17.76 4.08 6.39
C THR A 169 -17.24 3.01 5.45
N ARG A 170 -18.11 2.45 4.61
CA ARG A 170 -17.72 1.44 3.62
C ARG A 170 -17.15 2.11 2.38
N LEU A 171 -15.91 1.81 2.05
CA LEU A 171 -15.28 2.16 0.78
C LEU A 171 -15.16 0.91 -0.09
N SER A 172 -15.39 1.10 -1.38
CA SER A 172 -15.35 0.03 -2.37
C SER A 172 -14.36 0.39 -3.48
N VAL A 173 -13.47 -0.53 -3.80
CA VAL A 173 -12.52 -0.42 -4.91
C VAL A 173 -12.98 -1.35 -6.00
N THR A 174 -13.30 -0.78 -7.15
CA THR A 174 -13.74 -1.49 -8.36
C THR A 174 -12.57 -1.58 -9.34
N PHE A 175 -12.31 -2.77 -9.85
CA PHE A 175 -11.26 -3.08 -10.80
C PHE A 175 -11.88 -3.63 -12.09
N THR A 176 -11.68 -2.92 -13.21
CA THR A 176 -12.19 -3.32 -14.53
C THR A 176 -11.02 -3.51 -15.50
N PRO A 177 -10.45 -4.72 -15.62
CA PRO A 177 -9.28 -4.95 -16.46
C PRO A 177 -9.60 -4.79 -17.94
N ASN A 178 -8.69 -4.16 -18.67
CA ASN A 178 -8.78 -3.99 -20.13
C ASN A 178 -7.92 -4.99 -20.92
N MET A 179 -7.00 -5.71 -20.26
CA MET A 179 -6.14 -6.72 -20.87
C MET A 179 -5.91 -7.90 -19.93
N TYR A 180 -5.78 -9.11 -20.50
CA TYR A 180 -5.36 -10.30 -19.75
C TYR A 180 -3.86 -10.30 -19.50
N GLY A 181 -3.42 -10.96 -18.42
CA GLY A 181 -2.01 -11.24 -18.14
C GLY A 181 -1.16 -10.04 -17.71
N ARG A 182 -1.73 -8.83 -17.64
CA ARG A 182 -1.08 -7.65 -17.08
C ARG A 182 -1.34 -7.57 -15.58
N SER A 183 -0.30 -7.32 -14.79
CA SER A 183 -0.44 -6.95 -13.38
C SER A 183 -0.73 -5.46 -13.28
N TYR A 184 -1.85 -5.09 -12.68
CA TYR A 184 -2.22 -3.69 -12.48
C TYR A 184 -1.88 -3.25 -11.06
N LYS A 185 -1.37 -2.03 -10.93
CA LYS A 185 -1.01 -1.46 -9.63
C LYS A 185 -1.54 -0.03 -9.53
N ALA A 186 -2.07 0.29 -8.36
CA ALA A 186 -2.51 1.64 -8.05
C ALA A 186 -2.26 1.92 -6.58
N ARG A 187 -2.15 3.20 -6.23
CA ARG A 187 -2.08 3.63 -4.82
C ARG A 187 -3.33 4.43 -4.50
N LEU A 188 -4.15 3.89 -3.60
CA LEU A 188 -5.34 4.55 -3.09
C LEU A 188 -4.95 5.40 -1.88
N VAL A 189 -5.29 6.68 -1.91
CA VAL A 189 -5.13 7.58 -0.78
C VAL A 189 -6.51 7.98 -0.30
N VAL A 190 -6.76 7.78 1.00
CA VAL A 190 -7.94 8.29 1.69
C VAL A 190 -7.44 9.31 2.70
N GLN A 191 -7.85 10.56 2.57
CA GLN A 191 -7.39 11.63 3.44
C GLN A 191 -8.54 12.40 4.07
N THR A 192 -8.41 12.70 5.35
CA THR A 192 -9.15 13.74 6.05
C THR A 192 -8.26 14.98 6.16
N LEU A 193 -8.70 15.98 6.92
CA LEU A 193 -7.92 17.19 7.14
C LEU A 193 -6.61 16.92 7.89
N ASP A 194 -6.67 16.01 8.85
CA ASP A 194 -5.65 15.70 9.85
C ASP A 194 -4.95 14.36 9.61
N MET A 195 -5.60 13.41 8.93
CA MET A 195 -5.14 12.04 8.79
C MET A 195 -5.14 11.58 7.33
N GLN A 196 -4.23 10.66 7.00
CA GLN A 196 -4.16 10.04 5.69
C GLN A 196 -3.89 8.54 5.81
N TRP A 197 -4.65 7.74 5.08
CA TRP A 197 -4.41 6.32 4.86
C TRP A 197 -4.00 6.08 3.42
N THR A 198 -3.05 5.19 3.22
CA THR A 198 -2.48 4.86 1.92
C THR A 198 -2.52 3.36 1.72
N TYR A 199 -3.18 2.90 0.66
CA TYR A 199 -3.32 1.48 0.33
C TYR A 199 -2.70 1.17 -1.02
N ASP A 200 -1.90 0.12 -1.09
CA ASP A 200 -1.41 -0.40 -2.36
C ASP A 200 -2.45 -1.36 -2.95
N VAL A 201 -3.04 -1.00 -4.08
CA VAL A 201 -4.05 -1.79 -4.77
C VAL A 201 -3.40 -2.59 -5.90
N LYS A 202 -3.65 -3.91 -5.90
CA LYS A 202 -3.14 -4.84 -6.91
C LYS A 202 -4.31 -5.52 -7.62
N GLY A 203 -4.33 -5.40 -8.94
CA GLY A 203 -5.31 -6.04 -9.82
C GLY A 203 -4.65 -7.20 -10.57
N GLY A 204 -5.24 -8.37 -10.48
CA GLY A 204 -4.72 -9.59 -11.10
C GLY A 204 -5.81 -10.47 -11.68
N THR A 205 -5.43 -11.40 -12.56
CA THR A 205 -6.29 -12.50 -12.97
C THR A 205 -6.37 -13.54 -11.84
N PRO A 206 -7.53 -14.16 -11.61
CA PRO A 206 -7.66 -15.20 -10.60
C PRO A 206 -6.72 -16.37 -10.93
N GLU A 207 -6.23 -17.02 -9.88
CA GLU A 207 -5.38 -18.20 -10.04
C GLU A 207 -6.16 -19.32 -10.77
N TYR A 208 -5.58 -19.83 -11.86
CA TYR A 208 -6.22 -20.90 -12.63
C TYR A 208 -6.31 -22.17 -11.78
N ARG A 209 -7.55 -22.58 -11.46
CA ARG A 209 -7.82 -23.88 -10.85
C ARG A 209 -8.22 -24.87 -11.93
N VAL A 210 -7.39 -25.90 -12.12
CA VAL A 210 -7.70 -27.04 -13.00
C VAL A 210 -9.06 -27.62 -12.60
N PRO A 211 -10.00 -27.79 -13.55
CA PRO A 211 -11.28 -28.43 -13.27
C PRO A 211 -11.04 -29.85 -12.76
N LYS A 212 -11.60 -30.21 -11.58
CA LYS A 212 -11.61 -31.58 -11.06
C LYS A 212 -12.61 -32.49 -11.79
N ALA A 213 -13.11 -32.06 -12.95
CA ALA A 213 -13.96 -32.91 -13.75
C ALA A 213 -13.08 -34.03 -14.34
N PRO A 214 -13.44 -35.32 -14.15
CA PRO A 214 -12.85 -36.35 -14.99
C PRO A 214 -13.16 -35.93 -16.42
N SER A 215 -12.12 -35.79 -17.24
CA SER A 215 -12.30 -35.54 -18.67
C SER A 215 -13.33 -36.55 -19.17
N ALA A 216 -14.40 -36.10 -19.83
CA ALA A 216 -15.38 -36.95 -20.48
C ALA A 216 -14.80 -37.64 -21.72
N ILE A 217 -13.51 -38.01 -21.67
CA ILE A 217 -12.99 -39.12 -22.44
C ILE A 217 -13.69 -40.33 -21.86
N LEU A 218 -14.82 -40.68 -22.48
CA LEU A 218 -15.53 -41.94 -22.28
C LEU A 218 -14.53 -43.07 -22.54
N THR A 219 -13.81 -43.46 -21.49
CA THR A 219 -12.97 -44.65 -21.48
C THR A 219 -13.88 -45.85 -21.15
N SER A 220 -15.06 -45.91 -21.77
CA SER A 220 -15.97 -47.08 -21.69
C SER A 220 -15.78 -47.99 -22.90
N THR A 221 -14.56 -48.07 -23.44
CA THR A 221 -14.16 -49.02 -24.47
C THR A 221 -12.99 -49.90 -24.04
N LEU A 222 -12.56 -49.84 -22.77
CA LEU A 222 -11.52 -50.73 -22.23
C LEU A 222 -12.05 -52.07 -21.66
N ALA A 223 -13.35 -52.31 -21.65
CA ALA A 223 -13.87 -53.62 -21.23
C ALA A 223 -13.77 -54.68 -22.33
N HIS A 224 -13.68 -54.29 -23.60
CA HIS A 224 -13.43 -55.21 -24.72
C HIS A 224 -12.61 -54.43 -25.75
N PRO A 225 -11.32 -54.75 -25.97
CA PRO A 225 -10.72 -54.32 -27.21
C PRO A 225 -11.56 -54.96 -28.31
N ARG A 226 -12.39 -54.17 -29.01
CA ARG A 226 -12.83 -54.55 -30.34
C ARG A 226 -11.53 -54.73 -31.09
N VAL A 227 -11.11 -55.98 -31.25
CA VAL A 227 -10.11 -56.37 -32.23
C VAL A 227 -10.73 -55.98 -33.56
N LEU A 228 -10.58 -54.71 -33.93
CA LEU A 228 -10.63 -54.30 -35.33
C LEU A 228 -9.62 -55.22 -35.96
N ALA A 229 -10.11 -56.24 -36.67
CA ALA A 229 -9.29 -57.27 -37.30
C ALA A 229 -8.09 -56.56 -37.90
N GLN A 230 -6.92 -56.74 -37.27
CA GLN A 230 -5.73 -56.01 -37.65
C GLN A 230 -5.55 -56.34 -39.13
N ARG A 231 -5.74 -55.33 -39.99
CA ARG A 231 -5.59 -55.55 -41.43
C ARG A 231 -4.21 -56.19 -41.61
N PRO A 232 -4.12 -57.32 -42.32
CA PRO A 232 -2.86 -58.03 -42.45
C PRO A 232 -1.81 -57.02 -42.91
N ARG A 233 -0.64 -57.01 -42.24
CA ARG A 233 0.44 -56.08 -42.56
C ARG A 233 0.77 -56.19 -44.05
N VAL A 234 0.34 -55.21 -44.84
CA VAL A 234 0.61 -55.17 -46.28
C VAL A 234 2.00 -54.58 -46.48
N ASN A 235 2.91 -55.34 -47.09
CA ASN A 235 4.19 -54.81 -47.48
C ASN A 235 4.02 -53.90 -48.72
N TYR A 236 3.91 -52.60 -48.46
CA TYR A 236 3.72 -51.60 -49.51
C TYR A 236 4.92 -51.49 -50.45
N ILE A 237 6.15 -51.75 -49.99
CA ILE A 237 7.35 -51.74 -50.85
C ILE A 237 7.24 -52.83 -51.92
N ARG A 238 6.85 -54.06 -51.52
CA ARG A 238 6.65 -55.17 -52.46
C ARG A 238 5.50 -54.91 -53.44
N LYS A 239 4.44 -54.24 -52.98
CA LYS A 239 3.32 -53.82 -53.84
C LYS A 239 3.74 -52.73 -54.82
N ASN A 240 4.54 -51.77 -54.38
CA ASN A 240 5.05 -50.66 -55.18
C ASN A 240 6.01 -51.12 -56.27
N MET A 241 6.85 -52.13 -56.01
CA MET A 241 7.77 -52.71 -57.01
C MET A 241 7.05 -53.35 -58.21
N LYS A 242 5.78 -53.78 -58.03
CA LYS A 242 4.95 -54.34 -59.11
C LYS A 242 4.17 -53.28 -59.89
N LEU A 243 4.22 -52.01 -59.49
CA LEU A 243 3.54 -50.95 -60.21
C LEU A 243 4.24 -50.73 -61.54
N ARG A 244 3.48 -50.83 -62.63
CA ARG A 244 3.99 -50.58 -63.99
C ARG A 244 3.88 -49.12 -64.39
N ALA A 245 2.98 -48.37 -63.77
CA ALA A 245 2.71 -46.98 -64.09
C ALA A 245 2.35 -46.16 -62.85
N THR A 246 2.51 -44.84 -62.94
CA THR A 246 2.25 -43.92 -61.83
C THR A 246 0.76 -43.75 -61.54
N ALA A 247 0.43 -43.60 -60.26
CA ALA A 247 -0.95 -43.52 -59.77
C ALA A 247 -1.69 -42.24 -60.23
N VAL A 248 -3.03 -42.28 -60.12
CA VAL A 248 -3.98 -41.24 -60.57
C VAL A 248 -3.88 -39.93 -59.77
N SER A 249 -3.14 -39.91 -58.67
CA SER A 249 -2.84 -38.73 -57.85
C SER A 249 -1.45 -38.14 -58.10
N SER A 250 -0.69 -38.68 -59.05
CA SER A 250 0.64 -38.16 -59.41
C SER A 250 0.58 -37.13 -60.55
N PRO A 251 1.52 -36.17 -60.60
CA PRO A 251 1.61 -35.19 -61.70
C PRO A 251 1.86 -35.84 -63.07
N ILE A 252 2.52 -37.00 -63.11
CA ILE A 252 2.84 -37.75 -64.33
C ILE A 252 1.97 -39.01 -64.41
N LYS A 253 0.65 -38.79 -64.38
CA LYS A 253 -0.37 -39.83 -64.30
C LYS A 253 -0.25 -40.84 -65.45
N GLY A 254 -0.24 -42.13 -65.11
CA GLY A 254 -0.27 -43.22 -66.09
C GLY A 254 1.03 -43.45 -66.84
N HIS A 255 2.10 -42.72 -66.53
CA HIS A 255 3.40 -42.91 -67.18
C HIS A 255 4.07 -44.21 -66.73
N PRO A 256 4.68 -44.98 -67.64
CA PRO A 256 5.35 -46.23 -67.27
C PRO A 256 6.59 -45.96 -66.41
N LEU A 257 6.74 -46.70 -65.31
CA LEU A 257 7.87 -46.55 -64.39
C LEU A 257 9.15 -47.22 -64.89
N PHE A 258 9.03 -48.10 -65.89
CA PHE A 258 10.14 -48.81 -66.52
C PHE A 258 10.14 -48.54 -68.01
N GLN A 259 11.14 -47.82 -68.50
CA GLN A 259 11.39 -47.65 -69.92
C GLN A 259 12.20 -48.86 -70.41
N LYS A 260 11.67 -49.62 -71.37
CA LYS A 260 12.45 -50.69 -72.01
C LYS A 260 13.58 -50.02 -72.79
N HIS A 261 14.82 -50.18 -72.36
CA HIS A 261 15.96 -49.92 -73.23
C HIS A 261 15.91 -50.94 -74.37
N VAL A 262 15.64 -50.45 -75.58
CA VAL A 262 15.92 -51.21 -76.80
C VAL A 262 17.38 -50.94 -77.10
N GLU A 263 18.25 -51.91 -76.82
CA GLU A 263 19.60 -51.91 -77.36
C GLU A 263 19.49 -52.12 -78.87
N SER A 264 19.76 -51.07 -79.64
CA SER A 264 20.00 -51.17 -81.08
C SER A 264 21.46 -51.57 -81.29
N LEU A 265 21.67 -52.76 -81.86
CA LEU A 265 22.90 -53.15 -82.57
C LEU A 265 23.12 -52.25 -83.79
#